data_AF-A0A3D4EN28-F1
#
_entry.id   AF-A0A3D4EN28-F1
#
_cell.length_a   1.000
_cell.length_b   1.000
_cell.length_c   1.000
_cell.angle_alpha   90.00
_cell.angle_beta   90.00
_cell.angle_gamma   90.00
#
_symmetry.space_group_name_H-M   'P 1'
#
loop_
_entity.id
_entity.type
_entity.pdbx_description
1 polymer ?
#
loop_
_entity_poly.entity_id
_entity_poly.type
_entity_poly.pdbx_seq_one_letter_code
_entity_poly.pdbx_strand_id
1 'polypeptide(L)'
;MLSVSNLSVQFGKRVLFDEVNVSFTQGNCYGIIGANGAGKSTFLKIISGKEDPTSGHVHLEPGKRMSVLEQDHYAYDEHTVLETVLMGNKPLFKIKTEIDALYADYSDENAERIGELQVEFEEMNGWNADSDAAALLSNLGITEDLHYSLVKDL
;
A
#
# COMPACT_ATOMS: atom_id res chain seq x y z
N MET A 1 -5.63 -2.97 16.33
CA MET A 1 -6.38 -4.23 16.14
C MET A 1 -7.25 -4.10 14.91
N LEU A 2 -7.37 -5.16 14.11
CA LEU A 2 -8.34 -5.24 13.02
C LEU A 2 -9.41 -6.23 13.45
N SER A 3 -10.68 -5.86 13.36
CA SER A 3 -11.80 -6.75 13.70
C SER A 3 -12.90 -6.70 12.65
N VAL A 4 -13.55 -7.84 12.46
CA VAL A 4 -14.64 -8.05 11.52
C VAL A 4 -15.83 -8.55 12.33
N SER A 5 -16.99 -7.90 12.16
CA SER A 5 -18.20 -8.17 12.93
C SER A 5 -19.39 -8.41 12.02
N ASN A 6 -20.02 -9.58 12.15
CA ASN A 6 -21.21 -10.00 11.42
C ASN A 6 -21.12 -9.76 9.90
N LEU A 7 -19.95 -10.02 9.32
CA LEU A 7 -19.68 -9.70 7.93
C LEU A 7 -20.29 -10.76 7.01
N SER A 8 -21.18 -10.33 6.11
CA SER A 8 -21.82 -11.20 5.12
C SER A 8 -21.68 -10.64 3.72
N VAL A 9 -21.53 -11.53 2.75
CA VAL A 9 -21.50 -11.19 1.32
C VAL A 9 -22.40 -12.13 0.54
N GLN A 10 -23.34 -11.55 -0.19
CA GLN A 10 -24.14 -12.25 -1.18
C GLN A 10 -24.14 -11.52 -2.53
N PHE A 11 -24.12 -12.30 -3.60
CA PHE A 11 -24.31 -11.82 -4.96
C PHE A 11 -25.60 -12.42 -5.52
N GLY A 12 -26.65 -11.60 -5.59
CA GLY A 12 -27.99 -12.07 -5.93
C GLY A 12 -28.47 -13.13 -4.94
N LYS A 13 -28.65 -14.37 -5.41
CA LYS A 13 -29.07 -15.51 -4.56
C LYS A 13 -27.91 -16.33 -3.99
N ARG A 14 -26.66 -16.03 -4.38
CA ARG A 14 -25.48 -16.78 -3.95
C ARG A 14 -24.84 -16.10 -2.76
N VAL A 15 -24.90 -16.76 -1.60
CA VAL A 15 -24.13 -16.37 -0.41
C VAL A 15 -22.70 -16.90 -0.56
N LEU A 16 -21.69 -16.04 -0.40
CA LEU A 16 -20.29 -16.44 -0.36
C LEU A 16 -19.86 -16.83 1.04
N PHE A 17 -20.21 -16.00 2.02
CA PHE A 17 -20.03 -16.23 3.44
C PHE A 17 -21.03 -15.37 4.21
N ASP A 18 -21.36 -15.81 5.42
CA ASP A 18 -22.41 -15.22 6.25
C ASP A 18 -21.95 -15.14 7.71
N GLU A 19 -22.23 -14.01 8.36
CA GLU A 19 -21.97 -13.72 9.77
C GLU A 19 -20.53 -14.00 10.23
N VAL A 20 -19.54 -13.65 9.41
CA VAL A 20 -18.12 -13.83 9.76
C VAL A 20 -17.75 -12.87 10.89
N ASN A 21 -17.20 -13.43 11.97
CA ASN A 21 -16.70 -12.71 13.13
C ASN A 21 -15.25 -13.13 13.40
N VAL A 22 -14.31 -12.18 13.30
CA VAL A 22 -12.88 -12.47 13.51
C VAL A 22 -12.12 -11.24 14.02
N SER A 23 -11.17 -11.46 14.92
CA SER A 23 -10.26 -10.44 15.42
C SER A 23 -8.82 -10.80 15.08
N PHE A 24 -8.12 -9.89 14.43
CA PHE A 24 -6.71 -9.98 14.09
C PHE A 24 -5.91 -9.15 15.10
N THR A 25 -5.10 -9.85 15.89
CA THR A 25 -4.28 -9.26 16.96
C THR A 25 -2.84 -9.08 16.50
N GLN A 26 -2.16 -8.11 17.10
CA GLN A 26 -0.79 -7.75 16.73
C GLN A 26 0.19 -8.91 17.00
N GLY A 27 1.18 -9.06 16.13
CA GLY A 27 2.23 -10.08 16.25
C GLY A 27 1.87 -11.45 15.67
N ASN A 28 0.66 -11.61 15.14
CA ASN A 28 0.20 -12.87 14.55
C ASN A 28 0.20 -12.83 13.02
N CYS A 29 0.48 -13.99 12.43
CA CYS A 29 0.30 -14.25 10.99
C CYS A 29 -0.92 -15.15 10.80
N TYR A 30 -1.82 -14.76 9.88
CA TYR A 30 -3.08 -15.44 9.66
C TYR A 30 -3.17 -15.97 8.22
N GLY A 31 -3.55 -17.25 8.08
CA GLY A 31 -3.83 -17.86 6.78
C GLY A 31 -5.33 -18.03 6.56
N ILE A 32 -5.83 -17.59 5.41
CA ILE A 32 -7.23 -17.83 4.99
C ILE A 32 -7.25 -18.97 3.99
N ILE A 33 -7.88 -20.08 4.36
CA ILE A 33 -8.01 -21.27 3.52
C ILE A 33 -9.47 -21.56 3.20
N GLY A 34 -9.71 -22.30 2.12
CA GLY A 34 -11.05 -22.67 1.67
C GLY A 34 -11.07 -22.98 0.17
N ALA A 35 -12.16 -23.59 -0.30
CA ALA A 35 -12.32 -23.94 -1.70
C ALA A 35 -12.26 -22.71 -2.65
N ASN A 36 -11.99 -22.96 -3.93
CA ASN A 36 -12.10 -21.91 -4.95
C ASN A 36 -13.54 -21.40 -5.03
N GLY A 37 -13.70 -20.07 -5.04
CA GLY A 37 -15.02 -19.44 -5.01
C GLY A 37 -15.70 -19.37 -3.64
N ALA A 38 -15.02 -19.75 -2.54
CA ALA A 38 -15.52 -19.58 -1.17
C ALA A 38 -15.48 -18.11 -0.67
N GLY A 39 -15.07 -17.16 -1.51
CA GLY A 39 -15.04 -15.72 -1.16
C GLY A 39 -13.76 -15.21 -0.50
N LYS A 40 -12.67 -15.99 -0.45
CA LYS A 40 -11.38 -15.57 0.16
C LYS A 40 -10.87 -14.21 -0.37
N SER A 41 -10.78 -14.07 -1.69
CA SER A 41 -10.33 -12.82 -2.32
C SER A 41 -11.31 -11.67 -2.06
N THR A 42 -12.62 -11.95 -2.07
CA THR A 42 -13.65 -10.95 -1.72
C THR A 42 -13.52 -10.49 -0.28
N PHE A 43 -13.29 -11.42 0.65
CA PHE A 43 -13.02 -11.10 2.05
C PHE A 43 -11.79 -10.20 2.20
N LEU A 44 -10.67 -10.52 1.53
CA LEU A 44 -9.46 -9.70 1.53
C LEU A 44 -9.71 -8.29 0.96
N LYS A 45 -10.52 -8.18 -0.10
CA LYS A 45 -10.90 -6.87 -0.65
C LYS A 45 -11.74 -6.05 0.32
N ILE A 46 -12.70 -6.67 1.00
CA ILE A 46 -13.55 -5.99 1.98
C ILE A 46 -12.74 -5.51 3.19
N ILE A 47 -11.86 -6.36 3.77
CA ILE A 47 -11.01 -5.91 4.89
C ILE A 47 -10.04 -4.79 4.48
N SER A 48 -9.70 -4.71 3.19
CA SER A 48 -8.88 -3.63 2.64
C SER A 48 -9.65 -2.38 2.24
N GLY A 49 -10.99 -2.39 2.34
CA GLY A 49 -11.85 -1.26 1.93
C GLY A 49 -12.01 -1.08 0.42
N LYS A 50 -11.71 -2.10 -0.39
CA LYS A 50 -11.87 -2.07 -1.85
C LYS A 50 -13.26 -2.46 -2.34
N GLU A 51 -13.99 -3.21 -1.54
CA GLU A 51 -15.36 -3.64 -1.83
C GLU A 51 -16.19 -3.51 -0.54
N ASP A 52 -17.45 -3.13 -0.67
CA ASP A 52 -18.37 -3.06 0.47
C ASP A 52 -19.00 -4.44 0.73
N PRO A 53 -19.20 -4.82 2.01
CA PRO A 53 -19.97 -6.02 2.34
C PRO A 53 -21.46 -5.80 2.08
N THR A 54 -22.23 -6.89 2.06
CA THR A 54 -23.70 -6.80 2.06
C THR A 54 -24.21 -6.34 3.43
N SER A 55 -23.59 -6.83 4.51
CA SER A 55 -23.88 -6.44 5.88
C SER A 55 -22.67 -6.66 6.79
N GLY A 56 -22.73 -6.09 8.00
CA GLY A 56 -21.63 -6.11 8.96
C GLY A 56 -20.64 -4.98 8.71
N HIS A 57 -19.51 -5.01 9.43
CA HIS A 57 -18.49 -3.99 9.30
C HIS A 57 -17.08 -4.51 9.61
N VAL A 58 -16.09 -3.85 9.03
CA VAL A 58 -14.68 -4.01 9.34
C VAL A 58 -14.24 -2.79 10.13
N HIS A 59 -13.58 -3.01 11.26
CA HIS A 59 -13.01 -1.97 12.09
C HIS A 59 -11.50 -2.11 12.14
N LEU A 60 -10.80 -1.08 11.65
CA LEU A 60 -9.38 -0.90 11.86
C LEU A 60 -9.20 0.15 12.96
N GLU A 61 -8.43 -0.20 13.99
CA GLU A 61 -8.10 0.71 15.08
C GLU A 61 -7.54 2.06 14.57
N PRO A 62 -8.01 3.21 15.12
CA PRO A 62 -7.51 4.52 14.73
C PRO A 62 -5.98 4.64 14.82
N GLY A 63 -5.39 5.35 13.85
CA GLY A 63 -3.93 5.53 13.77
C GLY A 63 -3.17 4.33 13.20
N LYS A 64 -3.85 3.24 12.81
CA LYS A 64 -3.23 2.13 12.05
C LYS A 64 -3.41 2.35 10.55
N ARG A 65 -2.42 1.90 9.77
CA ARG A 65 -2.46 1.89 8.31
C ARG A 65 -2.64 0.46 7.81
N MET A 66 -3.56 0.27 6.86
CA MET A 66 -3.69 -0.97 6.08
C MET A 66 -2.82 -0.88 4.83
N SER A 67 -2.10 -1.94 4.51
CA SER A 67 -1.36 -2.06 3.25
C SER A 67 -1.65 -3.42 2.63
N VAL A 68 -1.80 -3.44 1.31
CA VAL A 68 -2.21 -4.63 0.55
C VAL A 68 -1.24 -4.82 -0.59
N LEU A 69 -0.76 -6.05 -0.74
CA LEU A 69 -0.05 -6.48 -1.93
C LEU A 69 -1.09 -6.90 -2.97
N GLU A 70 -1.08 -6.23 -4.13
CA GLU A 70 -1.95 -6.59 -5.24
C GLU A 70 -1.53 -7.92 -5.88
N GLN A 71 -2.47 -8.57 -6.57
CA GLN A 71 -2.16 -9.78 -7.33
C GLN A 71 -1.48 -9.50 -8.68
N ASP A 72 -1.50 -8.25 -9.14
CA ASP A 72 -0.84 -7.87 -10.37
C ASP A 72 0.67 -7.78 -10.12
N HIS A 73 1.39 -8.79 -10.57
CA HIS A 73 2.83 -8.91 -10.39
C HIS A 73 3.61 -8.00 -11.35
N TYR A 74 2.97 -7.51 -12.41
CA TYR A 74 3.62 -6.75 -13.49
C TYR A 74 3.39 -5.24 -13.37
N ALA A 75 2.71 -4.80 -12.31
CA ALA A 75 2.28 -3.42 -12.13
C ALA A 75 3.44 -2.40 -12.10
N TYR A 76 4.67 -2.86 -11.85
CA TYR A 76 5.85 -2.02 -11.69
C TYR A 76 7.02 -2.40 -12.60
N ASP A 77 6.80 -3.23 -13.63
CA ASP A 77 7.83 -3.76 -14.53
C ASP A 77 8.70 -2.68 -15.20
N GLU A 78 8.11 -1.51 -15.46
CA GLU A 78 8.76 -0.38 -16.12
C GLU A 78 9.39 0.62 -15.13
N HIS A 79 9.34 0.35 -13.83
CA HIS A 79 9.97 1.16 -12.79
C HIS A 79 11.27 0.52 -12.33
N THR A 80 12.16 1.34 -11.77
CA THR A 80 13.35 0.81 -11.12
C THR A 80 12.99 0.15 -9.79
N VAL A 81 13.83 -0.77 -9.32
CA VAL A 81 13.61 -1.47 -8.04
C VAL A 81 13.49 -0.49 -6.88
N LEU A 82 14.42 0.47 -6.80
CA LEU A 82 14.42 1.48 -5.74
C LEU A 82 13.18 2.35 -5.77
N GLU A 83 12.81 2.85 -6.96
CA GLU A 83 11.61 3.66 -7.15
C GLU A 83 10.35 2.91 -6.74
N THR A 84 10.25 1.62 -7.09
CA THR A 84 9.10 0.77 -6.74
C THR A 84 8.91 0.67 -5.22
N VAL A 85 10.00 0.61 -4.44
CA VAL A 85 9.92 0.64 -2.96
C VAL A 85 9.43 1.99 -2.46
N LEU A 86 9.93 3.09 -3.03
CA LEU A 86 9.49 4.45 -2.69
C LEU A 86 8.00 4.66 -3.00
N MET A 87 7.52 4.15 -4.14
CA MET A 87 6.09 4.16 -4.53
C MET A 87 5.19 3.45 -3.52
N GLY A 88 5.73 2.51 -2.72
CA GLY A 88 5.02 1.85 -1.62
C GLY A 88 4.51 2.84 -0.57
N ASN A 89 5.17 3.98 -0.39
CA ASN A 89 4.70 5.10 0.42
C ASN A 89 4.05 6.18 -0.46
N LYS A 90 2.82 5.92 -0.93
CA LYS A 90 2.11 6.78 -1.90
C LYS A 90 2.09 8.28 -1.56
N PRO A 91 1.82 8.73 -0.31
CA PRO A 91 1.84 10.15 0.01
C PRO A 91 3.24 10.77 -0.15
N LEU A 92 4.28 10.09 0.35
CA LEU A 92 5.67 10.55 0.23
C LEU A 92 6.09 10.61 -1.25
N PHE A 93 5.81 9.56 -2.02
CA PHE A 93 6.16 9.50 -3.44
C PHE A 93 5.44 10.59 -4.25
N LYS A 94 4.17 10.87 -3.93
CA LYS A 94 3.41 11.96 -4.55
C LYS A 94 4.05 13.31 -4.29
N ILE A 95 4.40 13.62 -3.03
CA ILE A 95 5.05 14.87 -2.64
C ILE A 95 6.40 15.00 -3.35
N LYS A 96 7.23 13.94 -3.34
CA LYS A 96 8.52 13.92 -4.05
C LYS A 96 8.35 14.25 -5.53
N THR A 97 7.42 13.57 -6.20
CA THR A 97 7.16 13.77 -7.63
C THR A 97 6.66 15.19 -7.93
N GLU A 98 5.85 15.76 -7.06
CA GLU A 98 5.35 17.14 -7.20
C GLU A 98 6.48 18.16 -7.01
N ILE A 99 7.34 17.97 -5.99
CA ILE A 99 8.53 18.81 -5.79
C ILE A 99 9.46 18.74 -7.01
N ASP A 100 9.78 17.54 -7.48
CA ASP A 100 10.67 17.31 -8.64
C ASP A 100 10.12 18.00 -9.91
N ALA A 101 8.81 17.91 -10.14
CA ALA A 101 8.14 18.55 -11.28
C ALA A 101 8.14 20.09 -11.19
N LEU A 102 7.85 20.65 -10.00
CA LEU A 102 7.85 22.10 -9.78
C LEU A 102 9.26 22.70 -9.89
N TYR A 103 10.29 21.95 -9.52
CA TYR A 103 11.68 22.38 -9.75
C TYR A 103 12.09 22.34 -11.21
N ALA A 104 11.59 21.38 -11.99
CA ALA A 104 11.87 21.30 -13.42
C ALA A 104 11.25 22.47 -14.21
N ASP A 105 10.10 22.99 -13.78
CA ASP A 105 9.42 24.15 -14.35
C ASP A 105 9.27 25.28 -13.32
N TYR A 106 10.41 25.73 -12.80
CA TYR A 106 10.44 26.72 -11.72
C TYR A 106 9.90 28.08 -12.15
N SER A 107 9.00 28.63 -11.34
CA SER A 107 8.47 29.99 -11.44
C SER A 107 8.32 30.61 -10.05
N ASP A 108 8.30 31.94 -9.98
CA ASP A 108 8.05 32.65 -8.72
C ASP A 108 6.67 32.31 -8.13
N GLU A 109 5.68 32.00 -8.98
CA GLU A 109 4.33 31.58 -8.56
C GLU A 109 4.33 30.21 -7.87
N ASN A 110 5.25 29.31 -8.27
CA ASN A 110 5.36 27.98 -7.70
C ASN A 110 6.26 27.91 -6.45
N ALA A 111 7.00 28.97 -6.14
CA ALA A 111 7.97 28.99 -5.05
C ALA A 111 7.33 28.74 -3.66
N GLU A 112 6.15 29.33 -3.40
CA GLU A 112 5.40 29.12 -2.15
C GLU A 112 4.98 27.65 -2.00
N ARG A 113 4.44 27.06 -3.08
CA ARG A 113 4.02 25.66 -3.11
C ARG A 113 5.17 24.69 -2.85
N ILE A 114 6.33 24.93 -3.46
CA ILE A 114 7.55 24.14 -3.21
C ILE A 114 7.91 24.18 -1.72
N GLY A 115 7.85 25.37 -1.10
CA GLY A 115 8.14 25.55 0.32
C GLY A 115 7.20 24.73 1.23
N GLU A 116 5.89 24.75 0.96
CA GLU A 116 4.90 23.95 1.70
C GLU A 116 5.20 22.44 1.59
N LEU A 117 5.40 21.96 0.36
CA LEU A 117 5.67 20.55 0.10
C LEU A 117 6.97 20.08 0.74
N GLN A 118 8.00 20.92 0.81
CA GLN A 118 9.26 20.57 1.47
C GLN A 118 9.11 20.37 2.97
N VAL A 119 8.26 21.18 3.62
CA VAL A 119 7.96 20.98 5.04
C VAL A 119 7.26 19.64 5.25
N GLU A 120 6.24 19.35 4.45
CA GLU A 120 5.56 18.04 4.51
C GLU A 120 6.52 16.88 4.20
N PHE A 121 7.41 17.04 3.23
CA PHE A 121 8.39 16.03 2.85
C PHE A 121 9.38 15.76 3.98
N GLU A 122 9.89 16.80 4.65
CA GLU A 122 10.75 16.71 5.83
C GLU A 122 10.05 15.99 6.99
N GLU A 123 8.80 16.35 7.30
CA GLU A 123 8.01 15.71 8.36
C GLU A 123 7.82 14.20 8.13
N MET A 124 7.81 13.78 6.86
CA MET A 124 7.75 12.37 6.46
C MET A 124 9.12 11.66 6.41
N ASN A 125 10.20 12.32 6.86
CA ASN A 125 11.59 11.86 6.72
C ASN A 125 11.99 11.63 5.25
N GLY A 126 11.43 12.43 4.35
CA GLY A 126 11.54 12.25 2.89
C GLY A 126 12.97 12.26 2.36
N TRP A 127 13.85 13.08 2.93
CA TRP A 127 15.25 13.18 2.49
C TRP A 127 16.09 11.93 2.77
N ASN A 128 15.64 11.07 3.69
CA ASN A 128 16.26 9.78 3.97
C ASN A 128 15.56 8.63 3.24
N ALA A 129 14.49 8.88 2.47
CA ALA A 129 13.65 7.83 1.89
C ALA A 129 14.43 6.91 0.95
N ASP A 130 15.27 7.47 0.08
CA ASP A 130 16.11 6.70 -0.85
C ASP A 130 17.11 5.81 -0.10
N SER A 131 17.79 6.34 0.92
CA SER A 131 18.72 5.57 1.74
C SER A 131 18.03 4.48 2.55
N ASP A 132 16.85 4.78 3.10
CA ASP A 132 16.05 3.83 3.86
C ASP A 132 15.53 2.70 2.95
N ALA A 133 15.08 3.03 1.74
CA ALA A 133 14.65 2.08 0.72
C ALA A 133 15.81 1.19 0.26
N ALA A 134 16.98 1.76 -0.01
CA ALA A 134 18.18 1.02 -0.38
C ALA A 134 18.62 0.06 0.74
N ALA A 135 18.60 0.51 2.00
CA ALA A 135 18.91 -0.34 3.15
C ALA A 135 17.90 -1.48 3.32
N LEU A 136 16.60 -1.20 3.14
CA LEU A 136 15.55 -2.22 3.16
C LEU A 136 15.79 -3.29 2.09
N LEU A 137 16.04 -2.88 0.84
CA LEU A 137 16.33 -3.79 -0.28
C LEU A 137 17.55 -4.67 -0.01
N SER A 138 18.65 -4.08 0.45
CA SER A 138 19.87 -4.81 0.78
C SER A 138 19.64 -5.84 1.89
N ASN A 139 18.85 -5.51 2.92
CA ASN A 139 18.48 -6.46 3.98
C ASN A 139 17.60 -7.63 3.48
N LEU A 140 16.90 -7.45 2.36
CA LEU A 140 16.13 -8.50 1.68
C LEU A 140 16.96 -9.27 0.63
N GLY A 141 18.25 -8.95 0.48
CA GLY A 141 19.16 -9.60 -0.47
C GLY A 141 19.17 -8.99 -1.87
N ILE A 142 18.53 -7.83 -2.07
CA ILE A 142 18.56 -7.09 -3.34
C ILE A 142 19.65 -6.02 -3.23
N THR A 143 20.81 -6.33 -3.80
CA THR A 143 22.04 -5.53 -3.69
C THR A 143 22.02 -4.25 -4.52
N GLU A 144 22.89 -3.30 -4.19
CA GLU A 144 22.92 -1.94 -4.79
C GLU A 144 23.06 -1.93 -6.32
N ASP A 145 23.72 -2.92 -6.91
CA ASP A 145 23.85 -3.08 -8.35
C ASP A 145 22.50 -3.33 -9.06
N LEU A 146 21.49 -3.81 -8.33
CA LEU A 146 20.14 -4.07 -8.84
C LEU A 146 19.17 -2.91 -8.61
N HIS A 147 19.50 -1.93 -7.76
CA HIS A 147 18.56 -0.89 -7.32
C HIS A 147 18.04 -0.03 -8.48
N TYR A 148 18.88 0.18 -9.50
CA TYR A 148 18.56 0.98 -10.68
C TYR A 148 18.19 0.14 -11.91
N SER A 149 18.15 -1.19 -11.78
CA SER A 149 17.59 -2.07 -12.79
C SER A 149 16.07 -1.93 -12.81
N LEU A 150 15.44 -2.25 -13.95
CA LEU A 150 13.99 -2.33 -14.01
C LEU A 150 13.50 -3.57 -13.24
N VAL A 151 12.31 -3.49 -12.65
CA VAL A 151 11.72 -4.62 -11.93
C VAL A 151 11.56 -5.85 -12.82
N LYS A 152 11.27 -5.66 -14.12
CA LYS A 152 11.17 -6.78 -15.08
C LYS A 152 12.49 -7.48 -15.37
N ASP A 153 13.62 -6.84 -15.04
CA ASP A 153 14.97 -7.36 -15.29
C ASP A 153 15.57 -8.08 -14.06
N LEU A 154 14.86 -8.09 -12.93
CA LEU A 154 15.15 -8.89 -11.73
C LEU A 154 14.68 -10.35 -11.89
#